data_AF-A0A399YJS4-F1
#
_entry.id   AF-A0A399YJS4-F1
#
_cell.length_a   1.000
_cell.length_b   1.000
_cell.length_c   1.000
_cell.angle_alpha   90.00
_cell.angle_beta   90.00
_cell.angle_gamma   90.00
#
_symmetry.space_group_name_H-M   'P 1'
#
loop_
_entity.id
_entity.type
_entity.pdbx_description
1 polymer ?
#
loop_
_entity_poly.entity_id
_entity_poly.type
_entity_poly.pdbx_seq_one_letter_code
_entity_poly.pdbx_strand_id
1 'polypeptide(L)'
;MKLMPGAERAAIERAIQLADRVSVNLEAPNTARLQKLSGTKQFTQELLAPLRAARALMRERPELARTSIVTQFVVGAAEESDREIIAAATRLYRELALARIYY
;
A
#
# COMPACT_ATOMS: atom_id res chain seq x y z
N MET A 1 4.92 -2.76 10.91
CA MET A 1 4.23 -4.04 10.66
C MET A 1 3.89 -4.20 9.17
N LYS A 2 3.97 -5.41 8.63
CA LYS A 2 3.54 -5.71 7.25
C LYS A 2 2.12 -6.24 7.28
N LEU A 3 1.27 -5.72 6.40
CA LEU A 3 -0.05 -6.29 6.14
C LEU A 3 0.10 -7.31 5.01
N MET A 4 -0.53 -8.46 5.17
CA MET A 4 -0.47 -9.52 4.17
C MET A 4 -1.66 -9.43 3.22
N PRO A 5 -1.49 -9.79 1.93
CA PRO A 5 -2.61 -10.04 1.04
C PRO A 5 -3.63 -10.99 1.66
N GLY A 6 -4.92 -10.70 1.48
CA GLY A 6 -6.00 -11.52 2.03
C GLY A 6 -6.16 -11.45 3.55
N ALA A 7 -5.42 -10.59 4.25
CA ALA A 7 -5.59 -10.43 5.70
C ALA A 7 -7.02 -9.98 6.03
N GLU A 8 -7.64 -10.66 7.01
CA GLU A 8 -8.97 -10.32 7.50
C GLU A 8 -9.00 -8.93 8.14
N ARG A 9 -10.16 -8.26 8.06
CA ARG A 9 -10.34 -6.91 8.62
C ARG A 9 -9.98 -6.83 10.11
N ALA A 10 -10.31 -7.85 10.90
CA ALA A 10 -9.96 -7.91 12.32
C ALA A 10 -8.44 -8.00 12.55
N ALA A 11 -7.73 -8.75 11.70
CA ALA A 11 -6.27 -8.82 11.76
C ALA A 11 -5.61 -7.48 11.39
N ILE A 12 -6.15 -6.78 10.39
CA ILE A 12 -5.70 -5.43 10.01
C ILE A 12 -5.95 -4.44 11.14
N GLU A 13 -7.13 -4.46 11.76
CA GLU A 13 -7.45 -3.60 12.92
C GLU A 13 -6.47 -3.86 14.07
N ARG A 14 -6.23 -5.13 14.40
CA ARG A 14 -5.30 -5.50 15.47
C ARG A 14 -3.87 -5.07 15.15
N ALA A 15 -3.44 -5.19 13.91
CA ALA A 15 -2.14 -4.72 13.44
C ALA A 15 -1.99 -3.20 13.62
N ILE A 16 -3.02 -2.43 13.30
CA ILE A 16 -3.03 -0.97 13.47
C ILE A 16 -2.96 -0.59 14.96
N GLN A 17 -3.72 -1.26 15.83
CA GLN A 17 -3.70 -0.99 17.27
C GLN A 17 -2.32 -1.17 17.91
N LEU A 18 -1.52 -2.10 17.38
CA LEU A 18 -0.22 -2.52 17.92
C LEU A 18 0.99 -1.82 17.31
N ALA A 19 0.85 -1.22 16.12
CA ALA A 19 1.98 -0.72 15.36
C ALA A 19 1.94 0.79 15.19
N ASP A 20 3.12 1.43 15.23
CA ASP A 20 3.27 2.85 14.84
C ASP A 20 3.10 3.05 13.32
N ARG A 21 3.35 1.97 12.56
CA ARG A 21 3.32 1.97 11.10
C ARG A 21 2.93 0.63 10.51
N VAL A 22 2.04 0.66 9.53
CA VAL A 22 1.64 -0.49 8.69
C VAL A 22 2.08 -0.29 7.23
N SER A 23 2.35 -1.37 6.52
CA SER A 23 2.79 -1.30 5.12
C SER A 23 2.51 -2.55 4.30
N VAL A 24 2.46 -2.38 2.98
CA VAL A 24 2.51 -3.44 1.98
C VAL A 24 3.59 -3.04 0.97
N ASN A 25 4.29 -3.99 0.36
CA ASN A 25 5.19 -3.70 -0.75
C ASN A 25 4.39 -3.77 -2.06
N LEU A 26 4.29 -2.65 -2.77
CA LEU A 26 3.60 -2.61 -4.06
C LEU A 26 4.50 -3.05 -5.22
N GLU A 27 5.82 -2.92 -5.06
CA GLU A 27 6.89 -3.36 -6.00
C GLU A 27 6.93 -2.59 -7.33
N ALA A 28 5.78 -2.26 -7.92
CA ALA A 28 5.64 -1.52 -9.17
C ALA A 28 4.60 -0.38 -9.03
N PRO A 29 4.57 0.61 -9.93
CA PRO A 29 3.62 1.73 -9.83
C PRO A 29 2.17 1.39 -10.23
N ASN A 30 1.96 0.31 -11.00
CA ASN A 30 0.64 -0.09 -11.49
C ASN A 30 0.60 -1.58 -11.87
N THR A 31 -0.60 -2.09 -12.17
CA THR A 31 -0.84 -3.50 -12.53
C THR A 31 -0.03 -3.95 -13.75
N ALA A 32 0.06 -3.14 -14.80
CA ALA A 32 0.79 -3.51 -16.01
C ALA A 32 2.29 -3.68 -15.74
N ARG A 33 2.86 -2.80 -14.90
CA ARG A 33 4.26 -2.89 -14.47
C ARG A 33 4.49 -4.04 -13.49
N LEU A 34 3.57 -4.29 -12.56
CA LEU A 34 3.66 -5.44 -11.67
C LEU A 34 3.67 -6.76 -12.44
N GLN A 35 2.82 -6.89 -13.47
CA GLN A 35 2.75 -8.10 -14.30
C GLN A 35 4.05 -8.37 -15.07
N LYS A 36 4.81 -7.33 -15.42
CA LYS A 36 6.17 -7.50 -15.98
C LYS A 36 7.17 -8.03 -14.95
N LEU A 37 7.01 -7.69 -13.66
CA LEU A 37 7.88 -8.18 -12.58
C LEU A 37 7.49 -9.60 -12.12
N SER A 38 6.19 -9.85 -12.01
CA SER A 38 5.63 -11.10 -11.51
C SER A 38 4.21 -11.28 -12.04
N GLY A 39 3.97 -12.41 -12.70
CA GLY A 39 2.64 -12.78 -13.18
C GLY A 39 1.70 -13.31 -12.09
N THR A 40 2.21 -13.56 -10.87
CA THR A 40 1.43 -14.23 -9.82
C THR A 40 0.70 -13.27 -8.88
N LYS A 41 1.14 -12.01 -8.81
CA LYS A 41 0.58 -11.03 -7.87
C LYS A 41 -0.47 -10.14 -8.52
N GLN A 42 -1.54 -9.86 -7.79
CA GLN A 42 -2.60 -8.94 -8.21
C GLN A 42 -2.48 -7.59 -7.52
N PHE A 43 -2.07 -6.56 -8.25
CA PHE A 43 -1.78 -5.24 -7.70
C PHE A 43 -2.93 -4.68 -6.83
N THR A 44 -4.16 -4.71 -7.33
CA THR A 44 -5.30 -4.13 -6.64
C THR A 44 -5.82 -5.03 -5.54
N GLN A 45 -6.06 -6.30 -5.86
CA GLN A 45 -6.73 -7.27 -5.00
C GLN A 45 -5.85 -7.73 -3.83
N GLU A 46 -4.55 -7.88 -4.06
CA GLU A 46 -3.63 -8.43 -3.07
C GLU A 46 -2.82 -7.33 -2.38
N LEU A 47 -2.30 -6.35 -3.14
CA LEU A 47 -1.33 -5.40 -2.58
C LEU A 47 -2.00 -4.11 -2.10
N LEU A 48 -2.95 -3.56 -2.86
CA LEU A 48 -3.61 -2.30 -2.52
C LEU A 48 -4.78 -2.49 -1.54
N ALA A 49 -5.48 -3.62 -1.60
CA ALA A 49 -6.65 -3.88 -0.77
C ALA A 49 -6.39 -3.79 0.74
N PRO A 50 -5.31 -4.36 1.32
CA PRO A 50 -5.03 -4.25 2.74
C PRO A 50 -4.75 -2.80 3.18
N LEU A 51 -4.09 -2.00 2.33
CA LEU A 51 -3.84 -0.58 2.60
C LEU A 51 -5.14 0.23 2.59
N ARG A 52 -6.04 -0.05 1.64
CA ARG A 52 -7.37 0.57 1.58
C ARG A 52 -8.20 0.22 2.80
N ALA A 53 -8.20 -1.05 3.21
CA ALA A 53 -8.89 -1.50 4.41
C ALA A 53 -8.35 -0.81 5.67
N ALA A 54 -7.02 -0.67 5.80
CA ALA A 54 -6.40 0.08 6.88
C ALA A 54 -6.84 1.56 6.88
N ARG A 55 -6.82 2.21 5.72
CA ARG A 55 -7.27 3.60 5.59
C ARG A 55 -8.76 3.76 5.94
N ALA A 56 -9.62 2.83 5.52
CA ALA A 56 -11.03 2.84 5.86
C ALA A 56 -11.25 2.72 7.38
N LEU A 57 -10.57 1.76 8.03
CA LEU A 57 -10.61 1.60 9.49
C LEU A 57 -10.17 2.87 10.23
N MET A 58 -9.10 3.51 9.79
CA MET A 58 -8.62 4.77 10.39
C MET A 58 -9.60 5.94 10.22
N ARG A 59 -10.41 5.94 9.16
CA ARG A 59 -11.47 6.94 8.96
C ARG A 59 -12.69 6.66 9.83
N GLU A 60 -13.04 5.40 10.03
CA GLU A 60 -14.15 4.95 10.87
C GLU A 60 -13.84 5.08 12.37
N ARG A 61 -12.57 4.92 12.75
CA ARG A 61 -12.08 4.87 14.14
C ARG A 61 -10.91 5.85 14.31
N PRO A 62 -11.18 7.15 14.56
CA PRO A 62 -10.15 8.18 14.61
C PRO A 62 -9.04 7.93 15.65
N GLU A 63 -9.31 7.16 16.70
CA GLU A 63 -8.29 6.77 17.68
C GLU A 63 -7.18 5.88 17.10
N LEU A 64 -7.46 5.21 15.97
CA LEU A 64 -6.49 4.41 15.22
C LEU A 64 -5.64 5.26 14.25
N ALA A 65 -5.98 6.53 14.06
CA ALA A 65 -5.30 7.41 13.10
C ALA A 65 -3.87 7.81 13.53
N ARG A 66 -3.44 7.45 14.74
CA ARG A 66 -2.04 7.62 15.21
C ARG A 66 -1.04 6.76 14.44
N THR A 67 -1.50 5.68 13.81
CA THR A 67 -0.66 4.77 13.04
C THR A 67 -0.51 5.27 11.61
N SER A 68 0.71 5.24 11.10
CA SER A 68 1.02 5.66 9.73
C SER A 68 0.87 4.52 8.72
N ILE A 69 0.43 4.85 7.50
CA ILE A 69 0.47 3.94 6.36
C ILE A 69 1.67 4.31 5.49
N VAL A 70 2.51 3.33 5.15
CA VAL A 70 3.60 3.51 4.18
C VAL A 70 3.62 2.37 3.17
N THR A 71 4.34 2.57 2.08
CA THR A 71 4.51 1.54 1.04
C THR A 71 5.89 1.66 0.38
N GLN A 72 6.20 0.72 -0.51
CA GLN A 72 7.44 0.66 -1.25
C GLN A 72 7.23 0.25 -2.71
N PHE A 73 8.00 0.89 -3.59
CA PHE A 73 8.23 0.50 -4.99
C PHE A 73 9.67 0.04 -5.19
N VAL A 74 9.96 -0.56 -6.35
CA VAL A 74 11.33 -0.72 -6.86
C VAL A 74 11.39 0.03 -8.19
N VAL A 75 12.26 1.04 -8.28
CA VAL A 75 12.39 1.89 -9.47
C VAL A 75 13.32 1.26 -10.51
N GLY A 76 12.89 1.30 -11.77
CA GLY A 76 13.64 0.77 -12.92
C GLY A 76 13.47 -0.74 -13.11
N ALA A 77 12.57 -1.37 -12.38
CA ALA A 77 12.43 -2.83 -12.41
C ALA A 77 11.54 -3.33 -13.56
N ALA A 78 10.62 -2.51 -14.08
CA ALA A 78 9.59 -2.91 -15.05
C ALA A 78 9.48 -1.97 -16.27
N GLU A 79 10.57 -1.27 -16.61
CA GLU A 79 10.63 -0.26 -17.69
C GLU A 79 9.57 0.84 -17.54
N GLU A 80 9.17 1.15 -16.31
CA GLU A 80 8.29 2.25 -16.00
C GLU A 80 8.97 3.60 -16.23
N SER A 81 8.19 4.59 -16.66
CA SER A 81 8.66 5.97 -16.75
C SER A 81 8.58 6.69 -15.41
N ASP A 82 9.41 7.72 -15.20
CA ASP A 82 9.32 8.61 -14.03
C ASP A 82 7.91 9.19 -13.87
N ARG A 83 7.24 9.49 -14.99
CA ARG A 83 5.86 9.96 -15.01
C ARG A 83 4.91 8.94 -14.37
N GLU A 84 5.07 7.66 -14.64
CA GLU A 84 4.25 6.60 -14.03
C GLU A 84 4.49 6.50 -12.53
N ILE A 85 5.75 6.58 -12.09
CA ILE A 85 6.12 6.52 -10.67
C ILE A 85 5.52 7.71 -9.91
N ILE A 86 5.72 8.93 -10.41
CA ILE A 86 5.23 10.16 -9.77
C ILE A 86 3.70 10.20 -9.78
N ALA A 87 3.04 9.78 -10.86
CA ALA A 87 1.59 9.72 -10.93
C ALA A 87 1.02 8.70 -9.94
N ALA A 88 1.61 7.50 -9.84
CA ALA A 88 1.22 6.50 -8.87
C ALA A 88 1.43 6.98 -7.43
N ALA A 89 2.60 7.53 -7.13
CA ALA A 89 2.91 8.10 -5.83
C ALA A 89 1.89 9.19 -5.42
N THR A 90 1.65 10.15 -6.31
CA THR A 90 0.69 11.24 -6.09
C THR A 90 -0.70 10.71 -5.80
N ARG A 91 -1.17 9.73 -6.59
CA ARG A 91 -2.47 9.10 -6.38
C ARG A 91 -2.54 8.41 -5.02
N LEU A 92 -1.54 7.60 -4.66
CA LEU A 92 -1.55 6.84 -3.41
C LEU A 92 -1.43 7.74 -2.18
N TYR A 93 -0.66 8.82 -2.23
CA TYR A 93 -0.63 9.82 -1.15
C TYR A 93 -2.02 10.41 -0.90
N ARG A 94 -2.75 10.79 -1.97
CA ARG A 94 -4.12 11.34 -1.84
C ARG A 94 -5.12 10.30 -1.36
N GLU A 95 -5.06 9.09 -1.91
CA GLU A 95 -6.03 8.03 -1.66
C GLU A 95 -5.88 7.42 -0.26
N LEU A 96 -4.64 7.16 0.16
CA LEU A 96 -4.35 6.42 1.38
C LEU A 96 -3.82 7.30 2.53
N ALA A 97 -3.61 8.61 2.29
CA ALA A 97 -2.93 9.51 3.22
C ALA A 97 -1.60 8.92 3.72
N LEU A 98 -0.79 8.41 2.78
CA LEU A 98 0.50 7.79 3.13
C LEU A 98 1.40 8.79 3.85
N ALA A 99 2.10 8.32 4.89
CA ALA A 99 3.15 9.11 5.52
C ALA A 99 4.42 9.13 4.66
N ARG A 100 4.69 8.04 3.94
CA ARG A 100 5.86 7.90 3.07
C ARG A 100 5.71 6.77 2.05
N ILE A 101 6.35 6.95 0.90
CA ILE A 101 6.67 5.91 -0.07
C ILE A 101 8.20 5.73 -0.09
N TYR A 102 8.65 4.49 -0.06
CA TYR A 102 10.04 4.11 -0.28
C TYR A 102 10.22 3.64 -1.73
N TYR A 103 11.42 3.84 -2.29
CA TYR A 103 11.77 3.52 -3.68
C TYR A 103 13.04 2.69 -3.70
#